data_AF-A0A937PIE7-F1
#
_entry.id   AF-A0A937PIE7-F1
#
_cell.length_a   1.000
_cell.length_b   1.000
_cell.length_c   1.000
_cell.angle_alpha   90.00
_cell.angle_beta   90.00
_cell.angle_gamma   90.00
#
_symmetry.space_group_name_H-M   'P 1'
#
loop_
_entity.id
_entity.type
_entity.pdbx_description
1 polymer ?
#
loop_
_entity_poly.entity_id
_entity_poly.type
_entity_poly.pdbx_seq_one_letter_code
_entity_poly.pdbx_strand_id
1 'polypeptide(L)'
;MAVAIAATAAGQTKVVTLKDGRKFTGEVTKTTTGYKVKIKLAVFIFAAEQVASITDVAKPEDEYKQRLAKIDPKNAEARLSLAQWAYKKGLLKIAKKEAEAALAIDRELEMATLLLRRVNTKLSLATRPATTQAATRTNGGGTGKIPEEWLVSMEDVYRIRIVEFKAEKDRFGEVDTTATVSFRNNVVERFIDMMQGKSDDFDARKFRAMSAFKKLKKILIETEQESIRKDILLKRDCKVMREFRGRIWPILVSRCGSLTCHGAAK
;
A
#
# COMPACT_ATOMS: atom_id res chain seq x y z
N MET A 1 -41.60 45.38 5.03
CA MET A 1 -41.08 44.22 4.26
C MET A 1 -40.32 43.32 5.21
N ALA A 2 -40.89 42.17 5.56
CA ALA A 2 -40.26 41.20 6.44
C ALA A 2 -39.36 40.26 5.62
N VAL A 3 -38.06 40.27 5.90
CA VAL A 3 -37.07 39.38 5.30
C VAL A 3 -37.13 38.04 6.03
N ALA A 4 -37.68 37.02 5.38
CA ALA A 4 -37.69 35.65 5.89
C ALA A 4 -36.30 35.03 5.72
N ILE A 5 -35.63 34.74 6.83
CA ILE A 5 -34.37 34.00 6.87
C ILE A 5 -34.70 32.51 6.66
N ALA A 6 -34.49 32.03 5.44
CA ALA A 6 -34.57 30.60 5.14
C ALA A 6 -33.36 29.89 5.78
N ALA A 7 -33.60 29.22 6.90
CA ALA A 7 -32.62 28.33 7.52
C ALA A 7 -32.34 27.15 6.56
N THR A 8 -31.17 27.15 5.92
CA THR A 8 -30.66 25.98 5.20
C THR A 8 -30.33 24.89 6.20
N ALA A 9 -31.23 23.91 6.33
CA ALA A 9 -31.00 22.70 7.10
C ALA A 9 -29.79 21.94 6.51
N ALA A 10 -28.73 21.81 7.29
CA ALA A 10 -27.58 20.97 6.96
C ALA A 10 -28.07 19.54 6.72
N GLY A 11 -27.96 19.04 5.49
CA GLY A 11 -28.59 17.79 5.12
C GLY A 11 -27.90 16.62 5.81
N GLN A 12 -28.68 15.90 6.60
CA GLN A 12 -28.24 14.67 7.24
C GLN A 12 -28.05 13.60 6.16
N THR A 13 -26.97 12.82 6.27
CA THR A 13 -26.75 11.68 5.37
C THR A 13 -27.77 10.59 5.71
N LYS A 14 -28.64 10.27 4.76
CA LYS A 14 -29.67 9.23 4.90
C LYS A 14 -29.51 8.18 3.80
N VAL A 15 -30.00 6.98 4.06
CA VAL A 15 -30.14 5.91 3.07
C VAL A 15 -31.56 5.97 2.54
N VAL A 16 -31.71 6.25 1.24
CA VAL A 16 -32.97 6.14 0.52
C VAL A 16 -33.05 4.76 -0.09
N THR A 17 -34.05 3.99 0.32
CA THR A 17 -34.39 2.70 -0.30
C THR A 17 -35.55 2.91 -1.25
N LEU A 18 -35.39 2.53 -2.51
CA LEU A 18 -36.44 2.58 -3.52
C LEU A 18 -37.30 1.30 -3.47
N LYS A 19 -38.51 1.35 -4.04
CA LYS A 19 -39.43 0.19 -4.12
C LYS A 19 -38.85 -0.97 -4.93
N ASP A 20 -37.91 -0.70 -5.83
CA ASP A 20 -37.19 -1.72 -6.60
C ASP A 20 -36.03 -2.38 -5.82
N GLY A 21 -35.82 -2.00 -4.56
CA GLY A 21 -34.78 -2.54 -3.69
C GLY A 21 -33.42 -1.82 -3.78
N ARG A 22 -33.24 -0.86 -4.69
CA ARG A 22 -31.99 -0.07 -4.79
C ARG A 22 -31.85 0.86 -3.58
N LYS A 23 -30.61 1.02 -3.10
CA LYS A 23 -30.27 1.87 -1.95
C LYS A 23 -29.27 2.95 -2.32
N PHE A 24 -29.54 4.17 -1.93
CA PHE A 24 -28.69 5.34 -2.16
C PHE A 24 -28.35 6.03 -0.84
N THR A 25 -27.06 6.20 -0.56
CA THR A 25 -26.58 6.86 0.66
C THR A 25 -26.06 8.24 0.32
N GLY A 26 -26.71 9.29 0.81
CA GLY A 26 -26.32 10.66 0.51
C GLY A 26 -27.05 11.69 1.35
N GLU A 27 -26.80 12.96 1.07
CA GLU A 27 -27.55 14.06 1.65
C GLU A 27 -28.94 14.11 1.01
N VAL A 28 -29.99 13.91 1.81
CA VAL A 28 -31.37 13.82 1.30
C VAL A 28 -32.14 15.09 1.61
N THR A 29 -32.59 15.78 0.58
CA THR A 29 -33.46 16.97 0.70
C THR A 29 -34.82 16.66 0.09
N LYS A 30 -35.91 16.92 0.82
CA LYS A 30 -37.27 16.80 0.29
C LYS A 30 -37.53 17.98 -0.66
N THR A 31 -38.00 17.68 -1.88
CA THR A 31 -38.45 18.66 -2.86
C THR A 31 -39.97 18.61 -2.98
N THR A 32 -40.55 19.51 -3.78
CA THR A 32 -41.99 19.51 -4.08
C THR A 32 -42.45 18.25 -4.82
N THR A 33 -41.57 17.63 -5.60
CA THR A 33 -41.88 16.47 -6.46
C THR A 33 -41.32 15.14 -5.94
N GLY A 34 -40.50 15.15 -4.88
CA GLY A 34 -39.89 13.93 -4.36
C GLY A 34 -38.68 14.17 -3.45
N TYR A 35 -37.61 13.42 -3.69
CA TYR A 35 -36.40 13.43 -2.86
C TYR A 35 -35.15 13.63 -3.71
N LYS A 36 -34.36 14.63 -3.37
CA LYS A 36 -33.05 14.90 -3.95
C LYS A 36 -31.98 14.23 -3.08
N VAL A 37 -31.23 13.30 -3.65
CA VAL A 37 -30.13 12.60 -2.99
C VAL A 37 -28.81 13.05 -3.60
N LYS A 38 -28.03 13.81 -2.83
CA LYS A 38 -26.71 14.28 -3.25
C LYS A 38 -25.64 13.33 -2.73
N ILE A 39 -24.92 12.69 -3.64
CA ILE A 39 -23.72 11.90 -3.36
C ILE A 39 -22.48 12.67 -3.82
N LYS A 40 -21.27 12.27 -3.39
CA LYS A 40 -20.02 13.01 -3.67
C LYS A 40 -19.78 13.36 -5.15
N LEU A 41 -20.32 12.57 -6.08
CA LEU A 41 -20.07 12.69 -7.52
C LEU A 41 -21.33 12.96 -8.36
N ALA A 42 -22.53 12.94 -7.77
CA ALA A 42 -23.78 13.05 -8.52
C ALA A 42 -24.95 13.50 -7.63
N VAL A 43 -25.99 14.01 -8.29
CA VAL A 43 -27.26 14.39 -7.66
C VAL A 43 -28.36 13.58 -8.33
N PHE A 44 -29.08 12.78 -7.56
CA PHE A 44 -30.24 12.03 -8.04
C PHE A 44 -31.53 12.67 -7.52
N ILE A 45 -32.58 12.64 -8.33
CA ILE A 45 -33.92 13.07 -7.94
C ILE A 45 -34.85 11.87 -8.14
N PHE A 46 -35.49 11.42 -7.06
CA PHE A 46 -36.45 10.32 -7.08
C PHE A 46 -37.84 10.85 -6.78
N ALA A 47 -38.84 10.40 -7.53
CA ALA A 47 -40.24 10.73 -7.22
C ALA A 47 -40.64 10.11 -5.87
N ALA A 48 -41.53 10.77 -5.12
CA ALA A 48 -41.97 10.28 -3.81
C ALA A 48 -42.54 8.84 -3.88
N GLU A 49 -43.21 8.51 -4.98
CA GLU A 49 -43.81 7.21 -5.25
C GLU A 49 -42.80 6.08 -5.43
N GLN A 50 -41.56 6.40 -5.82
CA GLN A 50 -40.49 5.44 -6.04
C GLN A 50 -39.72 5.11 -4.75
N VAL A 51 -39.85 5.94 -3.72
CA VAL A 51 -39.14 5.76 -2.44
C VAL A 51 -39.96 4.84 -1.53
N ALA A 52 -39.35 3.75 -1.09
CA ALA A 52 -39.95 2.82 -0.13
C ALA A 52 -39.68 3.25 1.32
N SER A 53 -38.45 3.67 1.63
CA SER A 53 -38.10 4.15 2.98
C SER A 53 -36.88 5.05 2.97
N ILE A 54 -36.79 5.92 3.99
CA ILE A 54 -35.63 6.76 4.24
C ILE A 54 -35.16 6.46 5.66
N THR A 55 -33.95 5.95 5.81
CA THR A 55 -33.37 5.60 7.10
C THR A 55 -32.16 6.49 7.38
N ASP A 56 -32.05 7.02 8.59
CA ASP A 56 -30.86 7.77 8.97
C ASP A 56 -29.65 6.84 9.00
N VAL A 57 -28.52 7.28 8.43
CA VAL A 57 -27.28 6.51 8.56
C VAL A 57 -26.87 6.59 10.02
N ALA A 58 -26.94 5.46 10.74
CA ALA A 58 -26.43 5.37 12.10
C ALA A 58 -25.01 5.93 12.13
N LYS A 59 -24.78 6.94 12.97
CA LYS A 59 -23.45 7.52 13.08
C LYS A 59 -22.52 6.40 13.55
N PRO A 60 -21.33 6.22 12.95
CA PRO A 60 -20.36 5.22 13.40
C PRO A 60 -20.03 5.34 14.90
N GLU A 61 -20.23 6.51 15.51
CA GLU A 61 -20.08 6.76 16.95
C GLU A 61 -21.15 6.06 17.81
N ASP A 62 -22.37 5.89 17.30
CA ASP A 62 -23.46 5.21 18.01
C ASP A 62 -23.28 3.68 17.94
N GLU A 63 -22.85 3.16 16.79
CA GLU A 63 -22.42 1.75 16.67
C GLU A 63 -21.24 1.43 17.59
N TYR A 64 -20.33 2.39 17.77
CA TYR A 64 -19.22 2.25 18.70
C TYR A 64 -19.70 2.10 20.15
N LYS A 65 -20.61 2.96 20.62
CA LYS A 65 -21.15 2.89 22.00
C LYS A 65 -21.87 1.57 22.26
N GLN A 66 -22.64 1.08 21.28
CA GLN A 66 -23.33 -0.21 21.40
C GLN A 66 -22.36 -1.38 21.48
N ARG A 67 -21.26 -1.35 20.71
CA ARG A 67 -20.21 -2.38 20.79
C ARG A 67 -19.43 -2.30 22.09
N LEU A 68 -19.11 -1.10 22.55
CA LEU A 68 -18.40 -0.86 23.80
C LEU A 68 -19.20 -1.39 25.00
N ALA A 69 -20.52 -1.19 25.03
CA ALA A 69 -21.39 -1.68 26.10
C ALA A 69 -21.47 -3.22 26.18
N LYS A 70 -21.11 -3.93 25.10
CA LYS A 70 -21.11 -5.39 25.03
C LYS A 70 -19.75 -6.02 25.33
N ILE A 71 -18.70 -5.20 25.52
CA ILE A 71 -17.33 -5.67 25.71
C ILE A 71 -16.97 -5.57 27.19
N ASP A 72 -16.38 -6.64 27.73
CA ASP A 72 -15.79 -6.61 29.07
C ASP A 72 -14.59 -5.64 29.08
N PRO A 73 -14.58 -4.63 29.99
CA PRO A 73 -13.48 -3.71 30.13
C PRO A 73 -12.10 -4.36 30.33
N LYS A 74 -12.03 -5.59 30.85
CA LYS A 74 -10.78 -6.32 31.14
C LYS A 74 -10.33 -7.29 30.05
N ASN A 75 -11.06 -7.40 28.94
CA ASN A 75 -10.68 -8.30 27.85
C ASN A 75 -9.86 -7.57 26.77
N ALA A 76 -8.55 -7.86 26.72
CA ALA A 76 -7.61 -7.24 25.78
C ALA A 76 -7.96 -7.51 24.30
N GLU A 77 -8.37 -8.74 23.96
CA GLU A 77 -8.72 -9.13 22.59
C GLU A 77 -10.00 -8.46 22.09
N ALA A 78 -11.00 -8.32 22.97
CA ALA A 78 -12.25 -7.64 22.65
C ALA A 78 -12.02 -6.14 22.40
N ARG A 79 -11.13 -5.51 23.20
CA ARG A 79 -10.67 -4.13 23.00
C ARG A 79 -9.90 -3.97 21.68
N LEU A 80 -9.02 -4.91 21.34
CA LEU A 80 -8.33 -4.93 20.05
C LEU A 80 -9.32 -5.04 18.89
N SER A 81 -10.31 -5.92 18.98
CA SER A 81 -11.34 -6.10 17.95
C SER A 81 -12.15 -4.83 17.71
N LEU A 82 -12.48 -4.11 18.79
CA LEU A 82 -13.13 -2.80 18.71
C LEU A 82 -12.23 -1.75 18.04
N ALA A 83 -10.94 -1.73 18.38
CA ALA A 83 -9.95 -0.84 17.76
C ALA A 83 -9.82 -1.09 16.25
N GLN A 84 -9.78 -2.36 15.83
CA GLN A 84 -9.74 -2.73 14.41
C GLN A 84 -11.00 -2.31 13.66
N TRP A 85 -12.17 -2.48 14.27
CA TRP A 85 -13.43 -2.03 13.69
C TRP A 85 -13.46 -0.50 13.54
N ALA A 86 -13.06 0.24 14.57
CA ALA A 86 -12.98 1.70 14.55
C ALA A 86 -12.00 2.18 13.46
N TYR A 87 -10.87 1.50 13.31
CA TYR A 87 -9.90 1.76 12.25
C TYR A 87 -10.51 1.59 10.84
N LYS A 88 -11.26 0.51 10.61
CA LYS A 88 -11.95 0.25 9.32
C LYS A 88 -13.00 1.31 9.01
N LYS A 89 -13.68 1.85 10.02
CA LYS A 89 -14.67 2.93 9.89
C LYS A 89 -14.05 4.33 9.79
N GLY A 90 -12.72 4.45 9.83
CA GLY A 90 -12.02 5.74 9.75
C GLY A 90 -12.02 6.55 11.06
N LEU A 91 -12.46 5.95 12.17
CA LEU A 91 -12.52 6.58 13.49
C LEU A 91 -11.15 6.50 14.18
N LEU A 92 -10.15 7.18 13.64
CA LEU A 92 -8.74 7.02 14.03
C LEU A 92 -8.46 7.35 15.50
N LYS A 93 -9.10 8.39 16.06
CA LYS A 93 -8.94 8.76 17.47
C LYS A 93 -9.46 7.67 18.42
N ILE A 94 -10.60 7.07 18.07
CA ILE A 94 -11.22 5.97 18.84
C ILE A 94 -10.37 4.72 18.71
N ALA A 95 -9.92 4.39 17.49
CA ALA A 95 -9.05 3.24 17.25
C ALA A 95 -7.74 3.31 18.05
N LYS A 96 -7.16 4.52 18.19
CA LYS A 96 -5.96 4.75 19.00
C LYS A 96 -6.23 4.42 20.47
N LYS A 97 -7.28 5.02 21.04
CA LYS A 97 -7.63 4.87 22.45
C LYS A 97 -7.87 3.40 22.83
N GLU A 98 -8.61 2.67 22.00
CA GLU A 98 -8.93 1.26 22.28
C GLU A 98 -7.73 0.33 22.09
N ALA A 99 -6.81 0.63 21.17
CA ALA A 99 -5.56 -0.11 21.04
C ALA A 99 -4.61 0.12 22.23
N GLU A 100 -4.55 1.35 22.76
CA GLU A 100 -3.81 1.66 23.99
C GLU A 100 -4.42 0.98 25.21
N ALA A 101 -5.76 0.93 25.32
CA ALA A 101 -6.45 0.22 26.37
C ALA A 101 -6.20 -1.30 26.32
N ALA A 102 -6.14 -1.89 25.12
CA ALA A 102 -5.77 -3.30 24.96
C ALA A 102 -4.34 -3.57 25.46
N LEU A 103 -3.37 -2.71 25.09
CA LEU A 103 -1.96 -2.83 25.53
C LEU A 103 -1.75 -2.58 27.03
N ALA A 104 -2.64 -1.81 27.66
CA ALA A 104 -2.60 -1.60 29.10
C ALA A 104 -3.03 -2.84 29.89
N ILE A 105 -3.89 -3.68 29.30
CA ILE A 105 -4.35 -4.95 29.89
C ILE A 105 -3.31 -6.05 29.59
N ASP A 106 -2.89 -6.17 28.34
CA ASP A 106 -1.90 -7.14 27.88
C ASP A 106 -0.83 -6.46 27.02
N ARG A 107 0.39 -6.36 27.57
CA ARG A 107 1.53 -5.71 26.92
C ARG A 107 2.16 -6.56 25.80
N GLU A 108 1.92 -7.86 25.78
CA GLU A 108 2.50 -8.78 24.79
C GLU A 108 1.65 -8.91 23.51
N LEU A 109 0.51 -8.20 23.45
CA LEU A 109 -0.40 -8.24 22.31
C LEU A 109 0.20 -7.55 21.07
N GLU A 110 1.01 -8.28 20.29
CA GLU A 110 1.74 -7.79 19.12
C GLU A 110 0.81 -7.08 18.11
N MET A 111 -0.41 -7.59 17.96
CA MET A 111 -1.43 -7.03 17.08
C MET A 111 -1.90 -5.63 17.51
N ALA A 112 -2.01 -5.34 18.81
CA ALA A 112 -2.35 -3.99 19.26
C ALA A 112 -1.20 -3.01 18.99
N THR A 113 0.06 -3.43 19.19
CA THR A 113 1.25 -2.62 18.88
C THR A 113 1.32 -2.25 17.40
N LEU A 114 1.10 -3.23 16.51
CA LEU A 114 1.11 -3.02 15.06
C LEU A 114 -0.06 -2.12 14.62
N LEU A 115 -1.26 -2.31 15.19
CA LEU A 115 -2.41 -1.45 14.91
C LEU A 115 -2.17 -0.01 15.39
N LEU A 116 -1.64 0.18 16.59
CA LEU A 116 -1.35 1.50 17.17
C LEU A 116 -0.34 2.26 16.30
N ARG A 117 0.72 1.60 15.84
CA ARG A 117 1.68 2.19 14.89
C ARG A 117 0.99 2.69 13.63
N ARG A 118 0.13 1.86 13.04
CA ARG A 118 -0.62 2.20 11.81
C ARG A 118 -1.60 3.36 12.02
N VAL A 119 -2.29 3.40 13.16
CA VAL A 119 -3.20 4.48 13.53
C VAL A 119 -2.44 5.79 13.71
N ASN A 120 -1.31 5.78 14.43
CA ASN A 120 -0.48 6.95 14.67
C ASN A 120 0.10 7.52 13.36
N THR A 121 0.52 6.67 12.41
CA THR A 121 0.92 7.13 11.08
C THR A 121 -0.21 7.85 10.35
N LYS A 122 -1.44 7.33 10.39
CA LYS A 122 -2.58 8.01 9.73
C LYS A 122 -2.95 9.33 10.44
N LEU A 123 -2.90 9.36 11.77
CA LEU A 123 -3.15 10.57 12.54
C LEU A 123 -2.09 11.64 12.25
N SER A 124 -0.80 11.28 12.20
CA SER A 124 0.27 12.25 11.90
C SER A 124 0.18 12.82 10.50
N LEU A 125 -0.27 12.02 9.52
CA LEU A 125 -0.57 12.50 8.17
C LEU A 125 -1.78 13.46 8.15
N ALA A 126 -2.79 13.21 8.99
CA ALA A 126 -3.99 14.04 9.08
C ALA A 126 -3.79 15.34 9.86
N THR A 127 -2.93 15.34 10.89
CA THR A 127 -2.61 16.52 11.71
C THR A 127 -1.40 17.28 11.21
N ARG A 128 -0.71 16.79 10.17
CA ARG A 128 0.35 17.56 9.54
C ARG A 128 -0.30 18.84 9.03
N PRO A 129 0.06 20.02 9.55
CA PRO A 129 -0.46 21.26 9.01
C PRO A 129 -0.16 21.23 7.52
N ALA A 130 -1.16 21.61 6.72
CA ALA A 130 -0.87 22.07 5.37
C ALA A 130 -0.02 23.33 5.56
N THR A 131 1.29 23.14 5.72
CA THR A 131 2.23 24.24 5.83
C THR A 131 1.95 25.10 4.61
N THR A 132 1.68 26.38 4.86
CA THR A 132 1.48 27.43 3.89
C THR A 132 2.72 27.52 3.00
N GLN A 133 2.81 26.62 2.02
CA GLN A 133 3.46 26.88 0.74
C GLN A 133 2.36 27.39 -0.19
N ALA A 134 1.87 28.58 0.16
CA ALA A 134 1.22 29.50 -0.77
C ALA A 134 2.26 30.57 -1.13
N ALA A 135 3.35 30.12 -1.75
CA ALA A 135 3.92 30.86 -2.87
C ALA A 135 3.73 29.90 -4.03
N THR A 136 2.67 30.16 -4.79
CA THR A 136 2.40 29.61 -6.13
C THR A 136 2.99 28.23 -6.36
N ARG A 137 2.39 27.19 -5.76
CA ARG A 137 2.42 25.87 -6.41
C ARG A 137 1.52 25.98 -7.64
N THR A 138 2.02 26.64 -8.69
CA THR A 138 1.78 26.11 -10.02
C THR A 138 2.09 24.63 -9.90
N ASN A 139 1.16 23.79 -10.35
CA ASN A 139 1.56 22.49 -10.86
C ASN A 139 2.49 22.74 -12.04
N GLY A 140 3.72 23.22 -11.78
CA GLY A 140 4.87 22.78 -12.52
C GLY A 140 5.05 21.34 -12.05
N GLY A 141 4.43 20.33 -12.66
CA GLY A 141 4.33 20.29 -14.11
C GLY A 141 5.68 20.64 -14.74
N GLY A 142 6.79 20.41 -14.01
CA GLY A 142 8.09 20.25 -14.60
C GLY A 142 7.96 19.02 -15.48
N THR A 143 7.47 19.24 -16.69
CA THR A 143 7.53 18.37 -17.84
C THR A 143 8.97 18.20 -18.33
N GLY A 144 9.96 18.62 -17.52
CA GLY A 144 11.33 18.14 -17.61
C GLY A 144 11.30 16.63 -17.47
N LYS A 145 11.12 15.97 -18.62
CA LYS A 145 11.40 14.56 -18.78
C LYS A 145 12.85 14.41 -18.33
N ILE A 146 13.07 13.61 -17.29
CA ILE A 146 14.42 13.15 -17.00
C ILE A 146 14.92 12.55 -18.32
N PRO A 147 16.04 13.04 -18.87
CA PRO A 147 16.55 12.50 -20.12
C PRO A 147 16.70 10.99 -19.97
N GLU A 148 16.25 10.23 -20.96
CA GLU A 148 16.19 8.77 -20.86
C GLU A 148 17.60 8.18 -20.67
N GLU A 149 18.62 8.87 -21.18
CA GLU A 149 20.04 8.58 -20.99
C GLU A 149 20.52 8.70 -19.53
N TRP A 150 19.79 9.39 -18.65
CA TRP A 150 20.10 9.47 -17.22
C TRP A 150 19.39 8.38 -16.41
N LEU A 151 18.40 7.72 -17.01
CA LEU A 151 17.72 6.62 -16.37
C LEU A 151 18.60 5.37 -16.39
N VAL A 152 18.60 4.64 -15.30
CA VAL A 152 19.25 3.33 -15.24
C VAL A 152 18.50 2.41 -16.22
N SER A 153 19.23 1.90 -17.21
CA SER A 153 18.66 1.00 -18.20
C SER A 153 18.09 -0.27 -17.53
N MET A 154 17.08 -0.89 -18.13
CA MET A 154 16.56 -2.15 -17.58
C MET A 154 17.60 -3.26 -17.53
N GLU A 155 18.59 -3.23 -18.43
CA GLU A 155 19.73 -4.14 -18.43
C GLU A 155 20.60 -3.94 -17.18
N ASP A 156 20.92 -2.69 -16.83
CA ASP A 156 21.65 -2.37 -15.60
C ASP A 156 20.84 -2.72 -14.36
N VAL A 157 19.51 -2.55 -14.39
CA VAL A 157 18.64 -3.02 -13.30
C VAL A 157 18.77 -4.53 -13.10
N TYR A 158 18.85 -5.33 -14.17
CA TYR A 158 19.06 -6.77 -14.04
C TYR A 158 20.44 -7.10 -13.47
N ARG A 159 21.49 -6.40 -13.91
CA ARG A 159 22.86 -6.56 -13.38
C ARG A 159 22.93 -6.21 -11.89
N ILE A 160 22.38 -5.06 -11.51
CA ILE A 160 22.29 -4.62 -10.11
C ILE A 160 21.56 -5.68 -9.27
N ARG A 161 20.43 -6.20 -9.75
CA ARG A 161 19.70 -7.26 -9.04
C ARG A 161 20.53 -8.51 -8.83
N ILE A 162 21.37 -8.91 -9.80
CA ILE A 162 22.24 -10.08 -9.68
C ILE A 162 23.34 -9.85 -8.65
N VAL A 163 23.99 -8.69 -8.68
CA VAL A 163 25.04 -8.33 -7.72
C VAL A 163 24.49 -8.30 -6.29
N GLU A 164 23.28 -7.77 -6.12
CA GLU A 164 22.62 -7.68 -4.82
C GLU A 164 21.91 -8.96 -4.39
N PHE A 165 21.78 -9.94 -5.29
CA PHE A 165 21.13 -11.21 -4.99
C PHE A 165 22.05 -12.07 -4.11
N LYS A 166 21.59 -12.36 -2.89
CA LYS A 166 22.28 -13.25 -1.97
C LYS A 166 21.86 -14.70 -2.23
N ALA A 167 22.72 -15.45 -2.90
CA ALA A 167 22.52 -16.86 -3.23
C ALA A 167 22.67 -17.79 -2.00
N GLU A 168 23.31 -17.30 -0.94
CA GLU A 168 23.52 -18.00 0.32
C GLU A 168 22.84 -17.28 1.47
N LYS A 169 22.75 -17.98 2.61
CA LYS A 169 22.21 -17.39 3.83
C LYS A 169 23.05 -16.18 4.19
N ASP A 170 22.43 -15.03 4.36
CA ASP A 170 23.11 -13.87 4.92
C ASP A 170 23.40 -14.08 6.41
N ARG A 171 24.02 -13.09 7.06
CA ARG A 171 24.26 -13.07 8.51
C ARG A 171 22.99 -13.20 9.36
N PHE A 172 21.81 -13.07 8.75
CA PHE A 172 20.50 -13.22 9.38
C PHE A 172 19.82 -14.56 9.02
N GLY A 173 20.51 -15.44 8.30
CA GLY A 173 20.08 -16.80 8.02
C GLY A 173 19.05 -16.95 6.90
N GLU A 174 18.67 -15.87 6.21
CA GLU A 174 17.61 -15.90 5.20
C GLU A 174 18.20 -15.98 3.78
N VAL A 175 17.64 -16.88 2.96
CA VAL A 175 17.90 -16.95 1.51
C VAL A 175 16.73 -16.30 0.80
N ASP A 176 17.00 -15.41 -0.15
CA ASP A 176 15.93 -14.83 -0.95
C ASP A 176 15.43 -15.83 -1.99
N THR A 177 14.35 -16.54 -1.68
CA THR A 177 13.71 -17.51 -2.57
C THR A 177 12.64 -16.89 -3.47
N THR A 178 12.39 -15.59 -3.36
CA THR A 178 11.27 -14.92 -4.05
C THR A 178 11.61 -14.41 -5.44
N ALA A 179 12.88 -14.50 -5.82
CA ALA A 179 13.41 -14.05 -7.09
C ALA A 179 12.85 -14.89 -8.27
N THR A 180 12.31 -14.20 -9.28
CA THR A 180 11.90 -14.83 -10.55
C THR A 180 13.02 -14.68 -11.57
N VAL A 181 13.55 -15.80 -12.04
CA VAL A 181 14.72 -15.87 -12.93
C VAL A 181 14.30 -16.25 -14.34
N SER A 182 14.92 -15.61 -15.33
CA SER A 182 14.88 -16.03 -16.73
C SER A 182 16.30 -16.06 -17.28
N PHE A 183 16.54 -16.95 -18.22
CA PHE A 183 17.84 -17.11 -18.89
C PHE A 183 17.69 -16.73 -20.36
N ARG A 184 18.70 -16.09 -20.97
CA ARG A 184 18.74 -15.78 -22.40
C ARG A 184 20.04 -16.26 -23.04
N ASN A 185 20.13 -16.16 -24.38
CA ASN A 185 21.37 -16.42 -25.15
C ASN A 185 22.03 -17.77 -24.81
N ASN A 186 21.21 -18.79 -24.54
CA ASN A 186 21.64 -20.14 -24.15
C ASN A 186 22.65 -20.17 -22.98
N VAL A 187 22.58 -19.21 -22.05
CA VAL A 187 23.54 -19.10 -20.93
C VAL A 187 23.65 -20.37 -20.08
N VAL A 188 22.56 -21.15 -19.97
CA VAL A 188 22.57 -22.43 -19.26
C VAL A 188 23.51 -23.42 -19.94
N GLU A 189 23.44 -23.53 -21.27
CA GLU A 189 24.30 -24.44 -22.04
C GLU A 189 25.75 -23.94 -22.05
N ARG A 190 25.97 -22.63 -22.26
CA ARG A 190 27.32 -22.05 -22.17
C ARG A 190 27.96 -22.27 -20.80
N PHE A 191 27.17 -22.19 -19.72
CA PHE A 191 27.64 -22.50 -18.39
C PHE A 191 27.98 -23.99 -18.24
N ILE A 192 27.16 -24.89 -18.78
CA ILE A 192 27.45 -26.34 -18.79
C ILE A 192 28.77 -26.61 -19.52
N ASP A 193 28.95 -26.07 -20.72
CA ASP A 193 30.18 -26.24 -21.52
C ASP A 193 31.40 -25.69 -20.77
N MET A 194 31.24 -24.55 -20.09
CA MET A 194 32.30 -23.98 -19.24
C MET A 194 32.65 -24.88 -18.04
N MET A 195 31.70 -25.67 -17.53
CA MET A 195 31.92 -26.58 -16.40
C MET A 195 32.41 -27.96 -16.83
N GLN A 196 32.27 -28.34 -18.11
CA GLN A 196 32.82 -29.61 -18.61
C GLN A 196 34.34 -29.64 -18.39
N GLY A 197 34.81 -30.69 -17.70
CA GLY A 197 36.22 -30.88 -17.39
C GLY A 197 36.77 -30.04 -16.21
N LYS A 198 35.95 -29.18 -15.57
CA LYS A 198 36.37 -28.44 -14.37
C LYS A 198 36.13 -29.18 -13.06
N SER A 199 35.19 -30.12 -13.04
CA SER A 199 34.84 -30.90 -11.86
C SER A 199 34.25 -32.24 -12.29
N ASP A 200 34.79 -33.32 -11.73
CA ASP A 200 34.28 -34.68 -11.96
C ASP A 200 32.86 -34.86 -11.40
N ASP A 201 32.46 -34.03 -10.44
CA ASP A 201 31.14 -34.08 -9.80
C ASP A 201 30.06 -33.28 -10.56
N PHE A 202 30.41 -32.58 -11.63
CA PHE A 202 29.44 -31.78 -12.38
C PHE A 202 28.61 -32.64 -13.34
N ASP A 203 27.41 -32.99 -12.92
CA ASP A 203 26.42 -33.65 -13.79
C ASP A 203 25.56 -32.61 -14.54
N ALA A 204 25.83 -32.45 -15.83
CA ALA A 204 25.10 -31.57 -16.73
C ALA A 204 23.61 -31.94 -16.86
N ARG A 205 23.26 -33.24 -16.84
CA ARG A 205 21.87 -33.70 -16.92
C ARG A 205 21.11 -33.31 -15.65
N LYS A 206 21.72 -33.55 -14.49
CA LYS A 206 21.17 -33.14 -13.19
C LYS A 206 21.00 -31.63 -13.12
N PHE A 207 21.98 -30.86 -13.60
CA PHE A 207 21.91 -29.39 -13.63
C PHE A 207 20.76 -28.89 -14.50
N ARG A 208 20.55 -29.46 -15.70
CA ARG A 208 19.40 -29.11 -16.57
C ARG A 208 18.05 -29.40 -15.92
N ALA A 209 17.95 -30.45 -15.11
CA ALA A 209 16.73 -30.80 -14.37
C ALA A 209 16.44 -29.87 -13.16
N MET A 210 17.40 -29.05 -12.72
CA MET A 210 17.19 -28.14 -11.59
C MET A 210 16.20 -27.01 -11.91
N SER A 211 15.54 -26.51 -10.87
CA SER A 211 14.72 -25.30 -10.97
C SER A 211 15.57 -24.08 -11.38
N ALA A 212 14.95 -23.09 -12.02
CA ALA A 212 15.65 -21.89 -12.48
C ALA A 212 16.41 -21.18 -11.35
N PHE A 213 15.83 -21.16 -10.15
CA PHE A 213 16.46 -20.62 -8.96
C PHE A 213 17.72 -21.40 -8.54
N LYS A 214 17.63 -22.73 -8.50
CA LYS A 214 18.79 -23.58 -8.16
C LYS A 214 19.91 -23.44 -9.19
N LYS A 215 19.55 -23.34 -10.48
CA LYS A 215 20.51 -23.04 -11.56
C LYS A 215 21.20 -21.70 -11.34
N LEU A 216 20.44 -20.64 -11.08
CA LEU A 216 20.99 -19.31 -10.77
C LEU A 216 22.00 -19.38 -9.62
N LYS A 217 21.60 -19.97 -8.49
CA LYS A 217 22.46 -20.11 -7.32
C LYS A 217 23.77 -20.81 -7.66
N LYS A 218 23.70 -21.95 -8.35
CA LYS A 218 24.89 -22.70 -8.74
C LYS A 218 25.77 -21.89 -9.70
N ILE A 219 25.19 -21.21 -10.70
CA ILE A 219 25.95 -20.34 -11.61
C ILE A 219 26.67 -19.24 -10.84
N LEU A 220 26.00 -18.54 -9.92
CA LEU A 220 26.61 -17.42 -9.20
C LEU A 220 27.72 -17.84 -8.22
N ILE A 221 27.63 -19.06 -7.68
CA ILE A 221 28.66 -19.62 -6.78
C ILE A 221 29.88 -20.09 -7.59
N GLU A 222 29.66 -20.75 -8.72
CA GLU A 222 30.73 -21.42 -9.48
C GLU A 222 31.41 -20.49 -10.51
N THR A 223 30.83 -19.32 -10.80
CA THR A 223 31.43 -18.38 -11.75
C THR A 223 31.18 -16.91 -11.43
N GLU A 224 32.24 -16.12 -11.63
CA GLU A 224 32.21 -14.66 -11.64
C GLU A 224 32.22 -14.07 -13.04
N GLN A 225 32.17 -14.91 -14.08
CA GLN A 225 32.33 -14.46 -15.45
C GLN A 225 31.15 -13.57 -15.89
N GLU A 226 31.44 -12.30 -16.17
CA GLU A 226 30.43 -11.30 -16.54
C GLU A 226 29.67 -11.68 -17.81
N SER A 227 30.33 -12.37 -18.75
CA SER A 227 29.68 -12.84 -19.99
C SER A 227 28.52 -13.80 -19.73
N ILE A 228 28.59 -14.61 -18.66
CA ILE A 228 27.51 -15.49 -18.20
C ILE A 228 26.48 -14.67 -17.42
N ARG A 229 26.92 -13.84 -16.47
CA ARG A 229 26.03 -13.09 -15.58
C ARG A 229 25.11 -12.12 -16.32
N LYS A 230 25.59 -11.44 -17.37
CA LYS A 230 24.78 -10.53 -18.19
C LYS A 230 23.60 -11.20 -18.89
N ASP A 231 23.60 -12.52 -19.07
CA ASP A 231 22.53 -13.24 -19.77
C ASP A 231 21.51 -13.88 -18.82
N ILE A 232 21.57 -13.49 -17.54
CA ILE A 232 20.62 -13.86 -16.50
C ILE A 232 19.73 -12.65 -16.23
N LEU A 233 18.42 -12.86 -16.19
CA LEU A 233 17.44 -11.80 -15.95
C LEU A 233 16.68 -12.09 -14.66
N LEU A 234 16.94 -11.28 -13.63
CA LEU A 234 16.13 -11.27 -12.41
C LEU A 234 14.93 -10.36 -12.60
N LYS A 235 13.78 -10.93 -12.94
CA LYS A 235 12.55 -10.18 -13.28
C LYS A 235 11.94 -9.46 -12.08
N ARG A 236 12.03 -10.06 -10.89
CA ARG A 236 11.52 -9.50 -9.63
C ARG A 236 12.67 -8.93 -8.80
N ASP A 237 12.40 -7.84 -8.07
CA ASP A 237 13.34 -7.26 -7.11
C ASP A 237 13.71 -8.28 -6.02
N CYS A 238 15.02 -8.41 -5.75
CA CYS A 238 15.50 -9.15 -4.59
C CYS A 238 15.08 -8.47 -3.27
N LYS A 239 15.22 -9.17 -2.15
CA LYS A 239 14.84 -8.70 -0.81
C LYS A 239 15.44 -7.34 -0.49
N VAL A 240 16.74 -7.15 -0.71
CA VAL A 240 17.45 -5.89 -0.46
C VAL A 240 16.82 -4.74 -1.25
N MET A 241 16.52 -4.96 -2.53
CA MET A 241 15.86 -3.97 -3.39
C MET A 241 14.44 -3.66 -2.92
N ARG A 242 13.67 -4.67 -2.51
CA ARG A 242 12.31 -4.49 -1.95
C ARG A 242 12.35 -3.70 -0.65
N GLU A 243 13.29 -3.98 0.24
CA GLU A 243 13.47 -3.24 1.49
C GLU A 243 13.89 -1.79 1.24
N PHE A 244 14.84 -1.58 0.33
CA PHE A 244 15.26 -0.24 -0.08
C PHE A 244 14.06 0.56 -0.60
N ARG A 245 13.32 0.03 -1.59
CA ARG A 245 12.15 0.72 -2.17
C ARG A 245 11.03 0.94 -1.17
N GLY A 246 10.78 -0.01 -0.28
CA GLY A 246 9.66 0.04 0.66
C GLY A 246 9.93 0.88 1.91
N ARG A 247 11.17 0.94 2.39
CA ARG A 247 11.52 1.56 3.68
C ARG A 247 12.43 2.76 3.54
N ILE A 248 13.45 2.69 2.67
CA ILE A 248 14.52 3.69 2.59
C ILE A 248 14.17 4.79 1.57
N TRP A 249 13.77 4.39 0.36
CA TRP A 249 13.46 5.31 -0.73
C TRP A 249 12.42 6.40 -0.37
N PRO A 250 11.32 6.10 0.35
CA PRO A 250 10.37 7.15 0.74
C PRO A 250 10.98 8.21 1.66
N ILE A 251 11.95 7.83 2.51
CA ILE A 251 12.65 8.75 3.41
C ILE A 251 13.59 9.66 2.61
N LEU A 252 14.32 9.09 1.65
CA LEU A 252 15.25 9.84 0.81
C LEU A 252 14.51 10.86 -0.09
N VAL A 253 13.47 10.41 -0.80
CA VAL A 253 12.71 11.28 -1.71
C VAL A 253 11.95 12.37 -0.97
N SER A 254 11.43 12.08 0.23
CA SER A 254 10.69 13.07 1.01
C SER A 254 11.53 14.19 1.61
N ARG A 255 12.86 14.00 1.73
CA ARG A 255 13.76 14.98 2.35
C ARG A 255 14.68 15.68 1.36
N CYS A 256 15.35 14.92 0.49
CA CYS A 256 16.40 15.47 -0.37
C CYS A 256 16.28 15.05 -1.85
N GLY A 257 15.41 14.08 -2.18
CA GLY A 257 15.34 13.52 -3.53
C GLY A 257 14.20 14.05 -4.41
N SER A 258 13.50 15.11 -4.01
CA SER A 258 12.45 15.67 -4.88
C SER A 258 13.09 16.45 -6.04
N LEU A 259 12.47 16.40 -7.23
CA LEU A 259 12.90 17.19 -8.41
C LEU A 259 13.02 18.68 -8.07
N THR A 260 12.21 19.16 -7.12
CA THR A 260 12.21 20.53 -6.60
C THR A 260 13.49 20.89 -5.84
N CYS A 261 14.22 19.92 -5.28
CA CYS A 261 15.43 20.18 -4.50
C CYS A 261 16.71 19.97 -5.30
N HIS A 262 16.80 18.94 -6.16
CA HIS A 262 18.05 18.55 -6.81
C HIS A 262 17.92 18.06 -8.27
N GLY A 263 16.76 18.19 -8.93
CA GLY A 263 16.52 17.46 -10.19
C GLY A 263 15.80 18.18 -11.32
N ALA A 264 15.50 19.48 -11.19
CA ALA A 264 15.10 20.23 -12.37
C ALA A 264 16.36 20.46 -13.23
N ALA A 265 16.38 19.89 -14.44
CA ALA A 265 17.27 20.40 -15.48
C ALA A 265 17.02 21.91 -15.60
N LYS A 266 18.08 22.70 -15.44
CA LYS A 266 18.02 24.14 -15.69
C LYS A 266 17.87 24.42 -17.18
#